data_AF-A0A2V5ZR93-F1
#
_entry.id   AF-A0A2V5ZR93-F1
#
_cell.length_a   1.000
_cell.length_b   1.000
_cell.length_c   1.000
_cell.angle_alpha   90.00
_cell.angle_beta   90.00
_cell.angle_gamma   90.00
#
_symmetry.space_group_name_H-M   'P 1'
#
loop_
_entity.id
_entity.type
_entity.pdbx_description
1 polymer ?
#
loop_
_entity_poly.entity_id
_entity_poly.type
_entity_poly.pdbx_seq_one_letter_code
_entity_poly.pdbx_strand_id
1 'polypeptide(L)'
;RVLFYIRGKKAGEQRLVAKGSIGIGGHMNESDESLFALDEAAYRVGVEREVGEEISINTKFEDCIVALLNDDSNDVGQVHLGIVHVFKLAEPKVEKREAMITNLSFLTKEELLTRRDSLETWSQICLDSLDRLLAL
;
A
#
# COMPACT_ATOMS: atom_id res chain seq x y z
N ARG A 1 -2.45 13.51 6.46
CA ARG A 1 -2.95 13.19 5.09
C ARG A 1 -2.33 11.88 4.66
N VAL A 2 -3.00 11.10 3.83
CA VAL A 2 -2.55 9.78 3.36
C VAL A 2 -2.65 9.73 1.83
N LEU A 3 -1.70 9.06 1.18
CA LEU A 3 -1.71 8.87 -0.26
C LEU A 3 -2.87 7.97 -0.67
N PHE A 4 -3.63 8.41 -1.67
CA PHE A 4 -4.77 7.73 -2.26
C PHE A 4 -4.60 7.63 -3.77
N TYR A 5 -5.05 6.53 -4.36
CA TYR A 5 -5.20 6.39 -5.81
C TYR A 5 -6.38 5.48 -6.15
N ILE A 6 -6.76 5.45 -7.42
CA ILE A 6 -7.71 4.50 -7.99
C ILE A 6 -6.95 3.58 -8.94
N ARG A 7 -7.15 2.27 -8.76
CA ARG A 7 -6.56 1.25 -9.63
C ARG A 7 -7.35 1.14 -10.94
N GLY A 8 -6.70 1.44 -12.05
CA GLY A 8 -7.30 1.56 -13.37
C GLY A 8 -7.57 0.21 -14.06
N LYS A 9 -8.35 0.25 -15.15
CA LYS A 9 -8.88 -0.93 -15.87
C LYS A 9 -7.85 -1.93 -16.46
N LYS A 10 -6.56 -1.58 -16.48
CA LYS A 10 -5.48 -2.45 -16.99
C LYS A 10 -4.66 -3.13 -15.89
N ALA A 11 -5.13 -3.09 -14.64
CA ALA A 11 -4.46 -3.76 -13.53
C ALA A 11 -4.44 -5.28 -13.68
N GLY A 12 -3.33 -5.92 -13.28
CA GLY A 12 -3.19 -7.38 -13.32
C GLY A 12 -4.28 -8.09 -12.53
N GLU A 13 -4.67 -7.53 -11.38
CA GLU A 13 -5.81 -7.98 -10.59
C GLU A 13 -7.12 -7.28 -11.00
N GLN A 14 -7.93 -7.97 -11.79
CA GLN A 14 -9.17 -7.44 -12.35
C GLN A 14 -10.25 -7.16 -11.28
N ARG A 15 -10.21 -7.84 -10.12
CA ARG A 15 -11.18 -7.66 -9.03
C ARG A 15 -11.04 -6.31 -8.30
N LEU A 16 -9.91 -5.62 -8.48
CA LEU A 16 -9.62 -4.34 -7.82
C LEU A 16 -9.84 -3.13 -8.75
N VAL A 17 -10.24 -3.35 -10.00
CA VAL A 17 -10.49 -2.27 -10.96
C VAL A 17 -11.55 -1.30 -10.43
N ALA A 18 -11.25 -0.01 -10.52
CA ALA A 18 -12.10 1.12 -10.10
C ALA A 18 -12.31 1.26 -8.58
N LYS A 19 -11.65 0.46 -7.74
CA LYS A 19 -11.59 0.70 -6.30
C LYS A 19 -10.49 1.71 -5.95
N GLY A 20 -10.70 2.42 -4.86
CA GLY A 20 -9.70 3.29 -4.26
C GLY A 20 -8.78 2.53 -3.32
N SER A 21 -7.54 2.99 -3.18
CA SER A 21 -6.54 2.32 -2.35
C SER A 21 -5.75 3.33 -1.53
N ILE A 22 -5.46 2.98 -0.28
CA ILE A 22 -4.54 3.70 0.61
C ILE A 22 -3.39 2.77 0.99
N GLY A 23 -2.39 2.72 0.13
CA GLY A 23 -1.26 1.80 0.22
C GLY A 23 -0.88 1.25 -1.14
N ILE A 24 0.43 1.16 -1.38
CA ILE A 24 1.01 0.44 -2.52
C ILE A 24 1.26 -0.99 -2.06
N GLY A 25 0.83 -1.97 -2.84
CA GLY A 25 0.89 -3.38 -2.46
C GLY A 25 1.28 -4.24 -3.64
N GLY A 26 2.10 -5.25 -3.37
CA GLY A 26 2.62 -6.21 -4.34
C GLY A 26 3.19 -7.44 -3.63
N HIS A 27 3.67 -8.41 -4.39
CA HIS A 27 4.17 -9.68 -3.86
C HIS A 27 5.69 -9.61 -3.65
N MET A 28 6.19 -10.29 -2.63
CA MET A 28 7.62 -10.59 -2.56
C MET A 28 7.92 -11.74 -3.52
N ASN A 29 8.91 -11.57 -4.39
CA ASN A 29 9.30 -12.58 -5.36
C ASN A 29 10.31 -13.56 -4.74
N GLU A 30 10.34 -14.81 -5.24
CA GLU A 30 11.32 -15.81 -4.77
C GLU A 30 12.78 -15.39 -5.01
N SER A 31 13.01 -14.54 -6.03
CA SER A 31 14.33 -13.96 -6.34
C SER A 31 14.71 -12.79 -5.43
N ASP A 32 13.76 -12.22 -4.68
CA ASP A 32 14.07 -11.35 -3.55
C ASP A 32 14.45 -12.30 -2.41
N GLU A 33 15.76 -12.54 -2.23
CA GLU A 33 16.31 -13.65 -1.44
C GLU A 33 15.44 -14.05 -0.22
N SER A 34 14.80 -15.21 -0.38
CA SER A 34 13.80 -15.88 0.46
C SER A 34 13.25 -15.11 1.68
N LEU A 35 11.91 -15.04 1.78
CA LEU A 35 11.14 -14.67 2.99
C LEU A 35 11.58 -15.38 4.30
N PHE A 36 12.37 -16.46 4.18
CA PHE A 36 12.90 -17.28 5.27
C PHE A 36 14.43 -17.20 5.44
N ALA A 37 15.15 -16.50 4.56
CA ALA A 37 16.49 -16.02 4.85
C ALA A 37 16.31 -14.82 5.78
N LEU A 38 16.86 -14.93 6.99
CA LEU A 38 16.77 -13.95 8.07
C LEU A 38 17.52 -12.62 7.78
N ASP A 39 17.42 -12.07 6.57
CA ASP A 39 18.01 -10.76 6.26
C ASP A 39 16.93 -9.69 6.07
N GLU A 40 16.78 -8.85 7.08
CA GLU A 40 15.93 -7.65 7.02
C GLU A 40 16.32 -6.75 5.83
N ALA A 41 17.60 -6.73 5.43
CA ALA A 41 18.04 -5.93 4.30
C ALA A 41 17.46 -6.44 2.98
N ALA A 42 17.44 -7.76 2.75
CA ALA A 42 16.85 -8.36 1.56
C ALA A 42 15.34 -8.07 1.46
N TYR A 43 14.62 -8.20 2.59
CA TYR A 43 13.21 -7.84 2.67
C TYR A 43 12.97 -6.37 2.32
N ARG A 44 13.76 -5.45 2.89
CA ARG A 44 13.64 -4.02 2.60
C ARG A 44 13.93 -3.69 1.15
N VAL A 45 14.90 -4.33 0.52
CA VAL A 45 15.16 -4.19 -0.93
C VAL A 45 13.95 -4.63 -1.75
N GLY A 46 13.30 -5.74 -1.37
CA GLY A 46 12.06 -6.19 -2.00
C GLY A 46 10.94 -5.15 -1.87
N VAL A 47 10.72 -4.61 -0.68
CA VAL A 47 9.72 -3.55 -0.44
C VAL A 47 10.02 -2.29 -1.26
N GLU A 48 11.28 -1.84 -1.28
CA GLU A 48 11.69 -0.67 -2.07
C GLU A 48 11.50 -0.89 -3.58
N ARG A 49 11.81 -2.09 -4.08
CA ARG A 49 11.58 -2.49 -5.48
C ARG A 49 10.09 -2.42 -5.82
N GLU A 50 9.23 -3.08 -5.05
CA GLU A 50 7.78 -3.10 -5.27
C GLU A 50 7.18 -1.70 -5.26
N VAL A 51 7.52 -0.87 -4.26
CA VAL A 51 7.07 0.52 -4.22
C VAL A 51 7.59 1.31 -5.43
N GLY A 52 8.85 1.08 -5.81
CA GLY A 52 9.52 1.72 -6.94
C GLY A 52 9.02 1.30 -8.33
N GLU A 53 8.28 0.20 -8.44
CA GLU A 53 7.61 -0.21 -9.68
C GLU A 53 6.33 0.61 -9.90
N GLU A 54 5.53 0.82 -8.86
CA GLU A 54 4.25 1.52 -8.95
C GLU A 54 4.40 3.06 -8.89
N ILE A 55 5.28 3.59 -8.03
CA ILE A 55 5.40 5.04 -7.76
C ILE A 55 6.86 5.51 -7.60
N SER A 56 7.08 6.82 -7.71
CA SER A 56 8.34 7.49 -7.34
C SER A 56 8.09 8.43 -6.17
N ILE A 57 8.91 8.32 -5.12
CA ILE A 57 8.87 9.20 -3.95
C ILE A 57 10.06 10.18 -4.04
N ASN A 58 9.78 11.42 -4.44
CA ASN A 58 10.78 12.44 -4.75
C ASN A 58 11.05 13.36 -3.54
N THR A 59 11.16 12.77 -2.35
CA THR A 59 11.47 13.45 -1.09
C THR A 59 12.13 12.47 -0.11
N LYS A 60 12.65 12.98 1.01
CA LYS A 60 13.08 12.13 2.13
C LYS A 60 11.86 11.50 2.80
N PHE A 61 11.99 10.25 3.23
CA PHE A 61 10.97 9.56 3.99
C PHE A 61 11.59 8.61 5.02
N GLU A 62 10.79 8.24 6.02
CA GLU A 62 11.06 7.15 6.96
C GLU A 62 10.12 6.00 6.65
N ASP A 63 10.62 4.77 6.72
CA ASP A 63 9.82 3.54 6.57
C ASP A 63 9.74 2.79 7.90
N CYS A 64 8.53 2.54 8.38
CA CYS A 64 8.26 1.79 9.60
C CYS A 64 7.28 0.65 9.35
N ILE A 65 7.63 -0.57 9.79
CA ILE A 65 6.69 -1.68 9.89
C ILE A 65 5.81 -1.46 11.12
N VAL A 66 4.50 -1.40 10.93
CA VAL A 66 3.55 -1.02 12.00
C VAL A 66 2.55 -2.11 12.37
N ALA A 67 2.29 -3.06 11.48
CA ALA A 67 1.31 -4.11 11.72
C ALA A 67 1.49 -5.31 10.78
N LEU A 68 0.88 -6.42 11.17
CA LEU A 68 0.52 -7.51 10.27
C LEU A 68 -0.99 -7.42 9.98
N LEU A 69 -1.37 -7.67 8.73
CA LEU A 69 -2.76 -7.65 8.28
C LEU A 69 -3.13 -9.04 7.77
N ASN A 70 -4.12 -9.67 8.42
CA ASN A 70 -4.77 -10.88 7.95
C ASN A 70 -6.26 -10.57 7.72
N ASP A 71 -6.79 -10.90 6.54
CA ASP A 71 -8.17 -10.60 6.14
C ASP A 71 -8.86 -11.85 5.59
N ASP A 72 -9.52 -12.62 6.44
CA ASP A 72 -10.22 -13.83 6.04
C ASP A 72 -11.63 -13.57 5.44
N SER A 73 -12.02 -12.31 5.24
CA SER A 73 -13.38 -11.94 4.82
C SER A 73 -13.70 -12.25 3.34
N ASN A 74 -12.70 -12.53 2.52
CA ASN A 74 -12.84 -12.76 1.08
C ASN A 74 -11.74 -13.67 0.54
N ASP A 75 -11.98 -14.27 -0.63
CA ASP A 75 -11.07 -15.25 -1.26
C ASP A 75 -9.65 -14.72 -1.53
N VAL A 76 -9.49 -13.40 -1.75
CA VAL A 76 -8.16 -12.80 -1.95
C VAL A 76 -7.43 -12.72 -0.62
N GLY A 77 -8.06 -12.16 0.41
CA GLY A 77 -7.41 -11.98 1.70
C GLY A 77 -7.06 -13.31 2.38
N GLN A 78 -7.89 -14.35 2.23
CA GLN A 78 -7.65 -15.68 2.82
C GLN A 78 -6.34 -16.36 2.39
N VAL A 79 -5.73 -15.90 1.30
CA VAL A 79 -4.48 -16.47 0.77
C VAL A 79 -3.30 -15.49 0.85
N HIS A 80 -3.46 -14.34 1.52
CA HIS A 80 -2.42 -13.33 1.67
C HIS A 80 -2.26 -12.87 3.12
N LEU A 81 -1.01 -12.75 3.56
CA LEU A 81 -0.63 -12.05 4.79
C LEU A 81 0.07 -10.75 4.42
N GLY A 82 -0.48 -9.62 4.88
CA GLY A 82 0.10 -8.30 4.66
C GLY A 82 1.06 -7.90 5.77
N ILE A 83 2.20 -7.31 5.40
CA ILE A 83 3.06 -6.56 6.32
C ILE A 83 2.80 -5.08 6.02
N VAL A 84 2.28 -4.35 7.00
CA VAL A 84 1.88 -2.95 6.81
C VAL A 84 3.05 -2.04 7.14
N HIS A 85 3.49 -1.31 6.12
CA HIS A 85 4.48 -0.25 6.24
C HIS A 85 3.82 1.13 6.26
N VAL A 86 4.37 2.05 7.04
CA VAL A 86 4.04 3.48 7.01
C VAL A 86 5.26 4.24 6.51
N PHE A 87 5.13 4.82 5.32
CA PHE A 87 6.13 5.71 4.74
C PHE A 87 5.79 7.15 5.14
N LYS A 88 6.58 7.74 6.02
CA LYS A 88 6.39 9.11 6.51
C LYS A 88 7.26 10.07 5.71
N LEU A 89 6.63 10.81 4.80
CA LEU A 89 7.33 11.69 3.85
C LEU A 89 7.54 13.09 4.44
N ALA A 90 8.70 13.69 4.16
CA ALA A 90 8.98 15.09 4.50
C ALA A 90 8.13 16.08 3.67
N GLU A 91 7.85 15.74 2.40
CA GLU A 91 7.00 16.51 1.50
C GLU A 91 6.08 15.58 0.68
N PRO A 92 4.88 16.02 0.28
CA PRO A 92 3.94 15.18 -0.49
C PRO A 92 4.33 15.05 -1.98
N LYS A 93 5.59 14.71 -2.28
CA LYS A 93 6.15 14.59 -3.63
C LYS A 93 6.15 13.14 -4.10
N VAL A 94 5.00 12.66 -4.55
CA VAL A 94 4.83 11.30 -5.11
C VAL A 94 4.30 11.38 -6.52
N GLU A 95 4.91 10.62 -7.43
CA GLU A 95 4.52 10.51 -8.83
C GLU A 95 4.19 9.05 -9.17
N LYS A 96 3.22 8.82 -10.04
CA LYS A 96 2.94 7.47 -10.54
C LYS A 96 3.96 7.05 -11.59
N ARG A 97 4.31 5.77 -11.62
CA ARG A 97 5.14 5.16 -12.67
C ARG A 97 4.32 4.26 -13.59
N GLU A 98 3.20 3.74 -13.10
CA GLU A 98 2.29 2.94 -13.91
C GLU A 98 1.09 3.74 -14.45
N ALA A 99 0.73 3.46 -15.70
CA ALA A 99 -0.43 4.08 -16.35
C ALA A 99 -1.75 3.74 -15.63
N MET A 100 -1.83 2.60 -14.96
CA MET A 100 -3.02 2.13 -14.26
C MET A 100 -3.30 2.86 -12.95
N ILE A 101 -2.33 3.52 -12.34
CA ILE A 101 -2.58 4.39 -11.18
C ILE A 101 -3.23 5.68 -11.69
N THR A 102 -4.42 5.97 -11.16
CA THR A 102 -5.19 7.17 -11.52
C THR A 102 -5.61 7.91 -10.26
N ASN A 103 -5.89 9.21 -10.38
CA ASN A 103 -6.35 10.05 -9.27
C ASN A 103 -5.42 10.04 -8.04
N LEU A 104 -4.11 9.94 -8.26
CA LEU A 104 -3.09 9.96 -7.22
C LEU A 104 -3.11 11.30 -6.47
N SER A 105 -3.42 11.29 -5.18
CA SER A 105 -3.52 12.50 -4.37
C SER A 105 -3.37 12.20 -2.88
N PHE A 106 -2.96 13.20 -2.10
CA PHE A 106 -2.96 13.10 -0.64
C PHE A 106 -4.26 13.62 -0.07
N LEU A 107 -5.01 12.75 0.61
CA LEU A 107 -6.32 13.07 1.20
C LEU A 107 -6.27 13.15 2.74
N THR A 108 -7.20 13.88 3.34
CA THR A 108 -7.41 13.85 4.80
C THR A 108 -8.13 12.56 5.22
N LYS A 109 -8.14 12.29 6.53
CA LYS A 109 -8.87 11.13 7.07
C LYS A 109 -10.37 11.23 6.77
N GLU A 110 -10.95 12.42 6.91
CA GLU A 110 -12.37 12.69 6.66
C GLU A 110 -12.70 12.43 5.19
N GLU A 111 -11.87 12.90 4.26
CA GLU A 111 -12.04 12.64 2.83
C GLU A 111 -11.98 11.13 2.53
N LEU A 112 -11.08 10.39 3.17
CA LEU A 112 -11.02 8.93 3.01
C LEU A 112 -12.23 8.22 3.61
N LEU A 113 -12.71 8.63 4.78
CA LEU A 113 -13.90 8.07 5.42
C LEU A 113 -15.15 8.23 4.55
N THR A 114 -15.31 9.38 3.87
CA THR A 114 -16.42 9.55 2.90
C THR A 114 -16.35 8.62 1.69
N ARG A 115 -15.18 8.01 1.44
CA ARG A 115 -14.92 7.09 0.32
C ARG A 115 -14.77 5.64 0.78
N ARG A 116 -14.91 5.36 2.07
CA ARG A 116 -14.55 4.06 2.68
C ARG A 116 -15.11 2.87 1.90
N ASP A 117 -16.40 2.91 1.54
CA ASP A 117 -17.07 1.77 0.89
C ASP A 117 -16.62 1.55 -0.57
N SER A 118 -15.96 2.52 -1.20
CA SER A 118 -15.36 2.37 -2.53
C SER A 118 -13.90 1.95 -2.48
N LEU A 119 -13.33 1.76 -1.29
CA LEU A 119 -11.95 1.30 -1.12
C LEU A 119 -11.84 -0.23 -1.23
N GLU A 120 -10.65 -0.70 -1.56
CA GLU A 120 -10.25 -2.10 -1.38
C GLU A 120 -10.36 -2.53 0.09
N THR A 121 -10.61 -3.82 0.37
CA THR A 121 -10.86 -4.31 1.74
C THR A 121 -9.69 -4.03 2.70
N TRP A 122 -8.45 -4.26 2.26
CA TRP A 122 -7.28 -3.94 3.09
C TRP A 122 -7.12 -2.44 3.34
N SER A 123 -7.49 -1.62 2.35
CA SER A 123 -7.53 -0.17 2.50
C SER A 123 -8.60 0.27 3.51
N GLN A 124 -9.76 -0.39 3.55
CA GLN A 124 -10.78 -0.16 4.58
C GLN A 124 -10.26 -0.53 5.98
N ILE A 125 -9.64 -1.69 6.13
CA ILE A 125 -9.07 -2.17 7.41
C ILE A 125 -8.02 -1.18 7.93
N CYS A 126 -7.11 -0.74 7.06
CA CYS A 126 -6.10 0.27 7.41
C CYS A 126 -6.72 1.62 7.75
N LEU A 127 -7.76 2.06 7.03
CA LEU A 127 -8.45 3.32 7.30
C LEU A 127 -9.16 3.30 8.67
N ASP A 128 -9.82 2.19 9.00
CA ASP A 128 -10.52 2.03 10.27
C ASP A 128 -9.55 2.02 11.46
N SER A 129 -8.32 1.55 11.23
CA SER A 129 -7.25 1.51 12.22
C SER A 129 -6.25 2.67 12.10
N LEU A 130 -6.54 3.69 11.28
CA LEU A 130 -5.53 4.66 10.82
C LEU A 130 -4.83 5.39 11.98
N ASP A 131 -5.58 5.82 12.99
CA ASP A 131 -4.98 6.53 14.13
C ASP A 131 -4.00 5.64 14.90
N ARG A 132 -4.30 4.34 15.01
CA ARG A 132 -3.41 3.37 15.65
C ARG A 132 -2.17 3.11 14.80
N LEU A 133 -2.32 3.00 13.49
CA LEU A 133 -1.21 2.77 12.56
C LEU A 133 -0.25 3.97 12.50
N LEU A 134 -0.76 5.18 12.70
CA LEU A 134 0.02 6.43 12.65
C LEU A 134 0.51 6.93 14.02
N ALA A 135 0.25 6.21 15.11
CA ALA A 135 0.63 6.60 16.47
C ALA A 135 2.15 6.44 16.79
N LEU A 136 3.00 6.41 15.76
CA LEU A 136 4.46 6.29 15.85
C LEU A 136 5.13 7.57 16.38
#